data_AF-A0A2V9MN14-F1
#
_entry.id   AF-A0A2V9MN14-F1
#
_cell.length_a   1.000
_cell.length_b   1.000
_cell.length_c   1.000
_cell.angle_alpha   90.00
_cell.angle_beta   90.00
_cell.angle_gamma   90.00
#
_symmetry.space_group_name_H-M   'P 1'
#
loop_
_entity.id
_entity.type
_entity.pdbx_description
1 polymer ?
#
loop_
_entity_poly.entity_id
_entity_poly.type
_entity_poly.pdbx_seq_one_letter_code
_entity_poly.pdbx_strand_id
1 'polypeptide(L)'
;MSSTSLSVASPEEPKSAPTKIGFVSLGCPKNLVDSEVMMGMLAHAGAELVSSAEEAEVIVVNTCSFIESAQQESVNTILEMARLKSG
;
A
#
# COMPACT_ATOMS: atom_id res chain seq x y z
N MET A 1 -23.44 -20.32 18.33
CA MET A 1 -22.17 -20.09 17.60
C MET A 1 -22.54 -19.37 16.30
N SER A 2 -22.72 -18.05 16.37
CA SER A 2 -23.09 -17.24 15.20
C SER A 2 -21.80 -16.91 14.46
N SER A 3 -21.55 -17.62 13.37
CA SER A 3 -20.42 -17.39 12.48
C SER A 3 -20.73 -16.12 11.68
N THR A 4 -20.15 -14.99 12.08
CA THR A 4 -20.26 -13.75 11.31
C THR A 4 -19.34 -13.90 10.09
N SER A 5 -19.94 -14.16 8.94
CA SER A 5 -19.30 -14.09 7.63
C SER A 5 -18.74 -12.69 7.43
N LEU A 6 -17.42 -12.53 7.55
CA LEU A 6 -16.72 -11.35 7.03
C LEU A 6 -16.89 -11.36 5.51
N SER A 7 -17.74 -10.47 5.02
CA SER A 7 -17.86 -10.18 3.59
C SER A 7 -16.55 -9.52 3.14
N VAL A 8 -15.64 -10.31 2.59
CA VAL A 8 -14.53 -9.79 1.79
C VAL A 8 -15.18 -9.04 0.62
N ALA A 9 -14.91 -7.74 0.54
CA ALA A 9 -15.51 -6.84 -0.44
C ALA A 9 -15.34 -7.40 -1.87
N SER A 10 -16.44 -7.39 -2.63
CA SER A 10 -16.47 -7.73 -4.06
C SER A 10 -15.53 -6.83 -4.86
N PRO A 11 -14.96 -7.30 -5.99
CA PRO A 11 -14.20 -6.45 -6.89
C PRO A 11 -15.15 -5.41 -7.51
N GLU A 12 -14.97 -4.15 -7.15
CA GLU A 12 -15.77 -3.02 -7.65
C GLU A 12 -15.51 -2.74 -9.14
N GLU A 13 -16.55 -2.25 -9.82
CA GLU A 13 -16.54 -1.82 -11.23
C GLU A 13 -15.44 -0.77 -11.52
N PRO A 14 -14.90 -0.72 -12.76
CA PRO A 14 -13.73 0.11 -13.06
C PRO A 14 -14.06 1.60 -12.92
N LYS A 15 -13.34 2.27 -12.00
CA LYS A 15 -13.35 3.72 -11.82
C LYS A 15 -12.82 4.40 -13.10
N SER A 16 -13.48 5.47 -13.55
CA SER A 16 -13.15 6.17 -14.81
C SER A 16 -11.86 7.02 -14.76
N ALA A 17 -11.28 7.19 -13.57
CA ALA A 17 -10.04 7.93 -13.33
C ALA A 17 -8.94 6.98 -12.84
N PRO A 18 -7.66 7.24 -13.17
CA PRO A 18 -6.54 6.41 -12.71
C PRO A 18 -6.47 6.44 -11.18
N THR A 19 -6.37 5.26 -10.56
CA THR A 19 -6.21 5.14 -9.11
C THR A 19 -4.85 5.72 -8.70
N LYS A 20 -4.85 6.67 -7.76
CA LYS A 20 -3.61 7.24 -7.20
C LYS A 20 -3.01 6.29 -6.15
N ILE A 21 -1.77 5.87 -6.36
CA ILE A 21 -1.07 4.90 -5.51
C ILE A 21 0.23 5.50 -4.98
N GLY A 22 0.37 5.52 -3.65
CA GLY A 22 1.61 5.89 -2.95
C GLY A 22 2.38 4.66 -2.46
N PHE A 23 3.70 4.78 -2.37
CA PHE A 23 4.58 3.69 -1.91
C PHE A 23 5.45 4.13 -0.73
N VAL A 24 5.54 3.27 0.27
CA VAL A 24 6.51 3.37 1.36
C VAL A 24 7.33 2.08 1.40
N SER A 25 8.61 2.17 1.07
CA SER A 25 9.51 1.01 1.06
C SER A 25 10.46 1.05 2.25
N LEU A 26 10.36 0.04 3.11
CA LEU A 26 11.13 -0.11 4.34
C LEU A 26 12.07 -1.31 4.26
N GLY A 27 13.09 -1.32 5.11
CA GLY A 27 14.04 -2.42 5.22
C GLY A 27 15.26 -2.24 4.33
N CYS A 28 15.44 -3.11 3.33
CA CYS A 28 16.68 -3.19 2.57
C CYS A 28 16.51 -2.73 1.11
N PRO A 29 17.62 -2.50 0.38
CA PRO A 29 17.58 -2.07 -1.03
C PRO A 29 16.78 -3.00 -1.95
N LYS A 30 16.63 -4.27 -1.59
CA LYS A 30 15.78 -5.20 -2.35
C LYS A 30 14.32 -4.77 -2.35
N ASN A 31 13.78 -4.30 -1.23
CA ASN A 31 12.41 -3.80 -1.17
C ASN A 31 12.22 -2.54 -2.02
N LEU A 32 13.26 -1.70 -2.13
CA LEU A 32 13.22 -0.54 -3.01
C LEU A 32 13.12 -0.97 -4.48
N VAL A 33 14.00 -1.87 -4.92
CA VAL A 33 13.98 -2.41 -6.29
C VAL A 33 12.67 -3.14 -6.58
N ASP A 34 12.18 -3.95 -5.64
CA ASP A 34 10.90 -4.64 -5.78
C ASP A 34 9.74 -3.63 -5.89
N SER A 35 9.80 -2.51 -5.14
CA SER A 35 8.82 -1.42 -5.24
C SER A 35 8.85 -0.71 -6.58
N GLU A 36 10.04 -0.46 -7.15
CA GLU A 36 10.18 0.11 -8.50
C GLU A 36 9.58 -0.80 -9.58
N VAL A 37 9.78 -2.11 -9.46
CA VAL A 37 9.13 -3.10 -10.35
C VAL A 37 7.62 -3.06 -10.20
N MET A 38 7.09 -3.06 -8.97
CA MET A 38 5.65 -2.94 -8.71
C MET A 38 5.06 -1.64 -9.26
N MET A 39 5.75 -0.52 -9.05
CA MET A 39 5.39 0.80 -9.57
C MET A 39 5.30 0.78 -11.10
N GLY A 40 6.27 0.19 -11.79
CA GLY A 40 6.25 0.03 -13.24
C GLY A 40 5.05 -0.79 -13.74
N MET A 41 4.73 -1.89 -13.04
CA MET A 41 3.58 -2.74 -13.37
C MET A 41 2.25 -2.00 -13.18
N LEU A 42 2.10 -1.26 -12.09
CA LEU A 42 0.88 -0.50 -11.78
C LEU A 42 0.70 0.69 -12.74
N ALA A 43 1.77 1.41 -13.05
CA ALA A 43 1.75 2.47 -14.05
C ALA A 43 1.35 1.94 -15.43
N HIS A 44 1.88 0.78 -15.83
CA HIS A 44 1.47 0.11 -17.08
C HIS A 44 -0.01 -0.32 -17.06
N ALA A 45 -0.53 -0.69 -15.90
CA ALA A 45 -1.94 -1.00 -15.69
C ALA A 45 -2.86 0.24 -15.58
N GLY A 46 -2.30 1.46 -15.70
CA GLY A 46 -3.06 2.71 -15.71
C GLY A 46 -3.24 3.37 -14.34
N ALA A 47 -2.49 2.97 -13.32
CA ALA A 47 -2.44 3.69 -12.05
C ALA A 47 -1.62 4.99 -12.15
N GLU A 48 -1.97 5.98 -11.35
CA GLU A 48 -1.19 7.21 -11.16
C GLU A 48 -0.31 7.05 -9.91
N LEU A 49 1.01 7.12 -10.06
CA LEU A 49 1.92 7.05 -8.92
C LEU A 49 2.08 8.43 -8.29
N VAL A 50 1.84 8.53 -6.98
CA VAL A 50 1.95 9.78 -6.23
C VAL A 50 3.03 9.67 -5.16
N SER A 51 3.74 10.77 -4.89
CA SER A 51 4.80 10.82 -3.88
C SER A 51 4.31 11.19 -2.48
N SER A 52 3.13 11.80 -2.38
CA SER A 52 2.49 12.16 -1.11
C SER A 52 1.48 11.09 -0.72
N ALA A 53 1.52 10.67 0.54
CA ALA A 53 0.56 9.73 1.10
C ALA A 53 -0.85 10.35 1.21
N GLU A 54 -0.92 11.67 1.37
CA GLU A 54 -2.15 12.45 1.45
C GLU A 54 -2.90 12.54 0.12
N GLU A 55 -2.18 12.43 -1.00
CA GLU A 55 -2.75 12.39 -2.36
C GLU A 55 -3.15 10.98 -2.81
N ALA A 56 -2.75 9.95 -2.06
CA ALA A 56 -2.93 8.56 -2.45
C ALA A 56 -4.31 8.03 -2.06
N GLU A 57 -4.96 7.32 -2.99
CA GLU A 57 -6.16 6.53 -2.71
C GLU A 57 -5.81 5.16 -2.13
N VAL A 58 -4.65 4.63 -2.52
CA VAL A 58 -4.07 3.38 -2.02
C VAL A 58 -2.62 3.63 -1.61
N ILE A 59 -2.24 3.17 -0.43
CA ILE A 59 -0.85 3.23 0.04
C ILE A 59 -0.32 1.81 0.17
N VAL A 60 0.79 1.52 -0.49
CA VAL A 60 1.52 0.25 -0.37
C VAL A 60 2.70 0.44 0.57
N VAL A 61 2.68 -0.26 1.71
CA VAL A 61 3.83 -0.33 2.64
C VAL A 61 4.58 -1.64 2.42
N ASN A 62 5.71 -1.57 1.72
CA ASN A 62 6.57 -2.73 1.45
C ASN A 62 7.64 -2.85 2.53
N THR A 63 7.60 -3.90 3.35
CA THR A 63 8.50 -4.09 4.50
C THR A 63 9.25 -5.43 4.46
N CYS A 64 10.23 -5.60 5.33
CA CYS A 64 10.99 -6.84 5.48
C CYS A 64 10.62 -7.53 6.80
N SER A 65 10.21 -8.80 6.74
CA SER A 65 9.88 -9.61 7.92
C SER A 65 11.09 -10.17 8.66
N PHE A 66 12.30 -10.00 8.12
CA PHE A 66 13.53 -10.59 8.66
C PHE A 66 14.41 -9.57 9.38
N ILE A 67 14.30 -8.29 9.04
CA ILE A 67 15.08 -7.22 9.66
C ILE A 67 14.28 -6.66 10.83
N GLU A 68 14.80 -6.79 12.05
CA GLU A 68 14.09 -6.40 13.27
C GLU A 68 13.72 -4.91 13.29
N SER A 69 14.64 -4.03 12.87
CA SER A 69 14.34 -2.59 12.77
C SER A 69 13.21 -2.29 11.79
N ALA A 70 13.17 -2.99 10.64
CA ALA A 70 12.12 -2.83 9.63
C ALA A 70 10.76 -3.36 10.12
N GLN A 71 10.75 -4.41 10.93
CA GLN A 71 9.52 -4.91 11.57
C GLN A 71 8.92 -3.84 12.50
N GLN A 72 9.74 -3.26 13.38
CA GLN A 72 9.27 -2.23 14.31
C GLN A 72 8.83 -0.95 13.59
N GLU A 73 9.59 -0.52 12.58
CA GLU A 73 9.25 0.60 11.71
C GLU A 73 7.93 0.36 10.98
N SER A 74 7.72 -0.84 10.44
CA SER A 74 6.51 -1.16 9.67
C SER A 74 5.23 -1.03 10.47
N VAL A 75 5.21 -1.43 11.74
CA VAL A 75 4.05 -1.26 12.61
C VAL A 75 3.73 0.22 12.79
N ASN A 76 4.73 1.04 13.05
CA ASN A 76 4.56 2.48 13.22
C ASN A 76 4.05 3.14 11.93
N THR A 77 4.68 2.84 10.80
CA THR A 77 4.28 3.36 9.48
C THR A 77 2.87 2.93 9.12
N ILE A 78 2.49 1.66 9.31
CA ILE A 78 1.12 1.20 9.03
C ILE A 78 0.10 1.99 9.87
N LEU A 79 0.38 2.19 11.16
CA LEU A 79 -0.51 2.97 12.04
C LEU A 79 -0.58 4.44 11.65
N GLU A 80 0.52 5.03 11.18
CA GLU A 80 0.57 6.40 10.66
C GLU A 80 -0.27 6.54 9.39
N MET A 81 -0.05 5.67 8.40
CA MET A 81 -0.81 5.67 7.14
C MET A 81 -2.29 5.37 7.36
N ALA A 82 -2.63 4.48 8.31
CA ALA A 82 -4.03 4.17 8.63
C ALA A 82 -4.83 5.38 9.14
N ARG A 83 -4.17 6.37 9.75
CA ARG A 83 -4.83 7.61 10.19
C ARG A 83 -5.35 8.43 9.02
N LEU A 84 -4.70 8.36 7.86
CA LEU A 84 -5.13 9.05 6.63
C LEU A 84 -6.46 8.51 6.08
N LYS A 85 -6.81 7.25 6.39
CA LYS A 85 -8.07 6.63 5.96
C LYS A 85 -9.29 7.05 6.80
N SER A 86 -9.08 7.61 7.98
CA SER A 86 -10.16 7.95 8.93
C SER A 86 -10.68 9.39 8.76
N GLY A 87 -10.25 10.10 7.71
CA GLY A 87 -10.71 11.44 7.33
C GLY A 87 -11.84 11.42 6.30
#